data_AF-A0A9Q0R2W5-F1
#
_entry.id   AF-A0A9Q0R2W5-F1
#
_cell.length_a   1.000
_cell.length_b   1.000
_cell.length_c   1.000
_cell.angle_alpha   90.00
_cell.angle_beta   90.00
_cell.angle_gamma   90.00
#
_symmetry.space_group_name_H-M   'P 1'
#
loop_
_entity.id
_entity.type
_entity.pdbx_description
1 polymer ?
#
loop_
_entity_poly.entity_id
_entity_poly.type
_entity_poly.pdbx_seq_one_letter_code
_entity_poly.pdbx_strand_id
1 'polypeptide(L)'
;MWLSCTQIALQLLCLLVLLEVMVVAEATNPMREGSLVPTSTMVSSSSPWLKRVTNPRATGCGLKPWICRSSEGFPPRLRKLCCRNRCVDVLTDVNNCGFCGIRCQFSWQCCNGFCVDTNVNLFHCGMCWNRCPFGSFCMYGLCGYAEPLPPVPFPLPQKLPRPPFPFPPRTHPATP
;
A
#
# COMPACT_ATOMS: atom_id res chain seq x y z
N MET A 1 -30.38 46.14 -14.29
CA MET A 1 -28.96 46.10 -13.85
C MET A 1 -28.37 44.79 -14.35
N TRP A 2 -27.86 44.77 -15.59
CA TRP A 2 -27.24 43.60 -16.20
C TRP A 2 -25.73 43.74 -16.01
N LEU A 3 -25.11 42.90 -15.18
CA LEU A 3 -23.66 42.85 -15.11
C LEU A 3 -23.14 42.40 -16.48
N SER A 4 -22.20 43.15 -17.05
CA SER A 4 -21.63 42.84 -18.36
C SER A 4 -21.02 41.43 -18.35
N CYS A 5 -21.02 40.73 -19.48
CA CYS A 5 -20.44 39.38 -19.58
C CYS A 5 -19.00 39.32 -19.03
N THR A 6 -18.27 40.44 -19.14
CA THR A 6 -16.95 40.65 -18.55
C THR A 6 -16.94 40.66 -17.02
N GLN A 7 -17.97 41.21 -16.37
CA GLN A 7 -18.15 41.16 -14.92
C GLN A 7 -18.46 39.75 -14.44
N ILE A 8 -19.28 38.98 -15.16
CA ILE A 8 -19.60 37.58 -14.80
C ILE A 8 -18.34 36.71 -14.95
N ALA A 9 -17.59 36.88 -16.05
CA ALA A 9 -16.34 36.16 -16.26
C ALA A 9 -15.30 36.49 -15.17
N LEU A 10 -15.19 37.75 -14.77
CA LEU A 10 -14.29 38.16 -13.68
C LEU A 10 -14.72 37.59 -12.32
N GLN A 11 -16.03 37.55 -12.04
CA GLN A 11 -16.57 36.95 -10.82
C GLN A 11 -16.30 35.44 -10.76
N LEU A 12 -16.49 34.72 -11.88
CA LEU A 12 -16.19 33.28 -11.96
C LEU A 12 -14.70 33.00 -11.80
N LEU A 13 -13.84 33.80 -12.45
CA LEU A 13 -12.38 33.68 -12.29
C LEU A 13 -11.96 33.95 -10.84
N CYS A 14 -12.53 34.97 -10.22
CA CYS A 14 -12.24 35.32 -8.83
C CYS A 14 -12.70 34.22 -7.87
N LEU A 15 -13.88 33.62 -8.09
CA LEU A 15 -14.37 32.48 -7.31
C LEU A 15 -13.48 31.24 -7.47
N LEU A 16 -13.01 30.94 -8.69
CA LEU A 16 -12.08 29.84 -8.93
C LEU A 16 -10.74 30.06 -8.19
N VAL A 17 -10.17 31.26 -8.28
CA VAL A 17 -8.93 31.60 -7.57
C VAL A 17 -9.11 31.55 -6.05
N LEU A 18 -10.25 32.04 -5.54
CA LEU A 18 -10.56 31.96 -4.11
C LEU A 18 -10.71 30.51 -3.65
N LEU A 19 -11.32 29.64 -4.47
CA LEU A 19 -11.45 28.21 -4.15
C LEU A 19 -10.08 27.54 -4.02
N GLU A 20 -9.18 27.80 -4.97
CA GLU A 20 -7.79 27.28 -4.94
C GLU A 20 -7.01 27.80 -3.71
N VAL A 21 -7.18 29.07 -3.35
CA VAL A 21 -6.53 29.66 -2.16
C VAL A 21 -7.06 29.04 -0.86
N MET A 22 -8.36 28.76 -0.76
CA MET A 22 -8.93 28.09 0.41
C MET A 22 -8.45 26.63 0.52
N VAL A 23 -8.31 25.91 -0.59
CA VAL A 23 -7.71 24.56 -0.62
C VAL A 23 -6.25 24.57 -0.15
N VAL A 24 -5.47 25.60 -0.51
CA VAL A 24 -4.09 25.77 -0.02
C VAL A 24 -4.03 26.24 1.45
N ALA A 25 -5.01 27.02 1.91
CA ALA A 25 -5.11 27.44 3.31
C ALA A 25 -5.38 26.25 4.26
N GLU A 26 -6.14 25.23 3.82
CA GLU A 26 -6.32 23.98 4.56
C GLU A 26 -5.00 23.18 4.67
N ALA A 27 -4.14 23.26 3.65
CA ALA A 27 -2.86 22.54 3.59
C ALA A 27 -1.70 23.24 4.34
N THR A 28 -1.91 24.50 4.78
CA THR A 28 -0.86 25.32 5.42
C THR A 28 -1.23 25.82 6.82
N ASN A 29 -2.20 25.19 7.50
CA ASN A 29 -2.30 25.31 8.94
C ASN A 29 -1.27 24.38 9.60
N PRO A 30 -0.06 24.85 9.99
CA PRO A 30 0.74 24.11 10.94
C PRO A 30 -0.07 24.03 12.23
N MET A 31 -0.35 22.81 12.65
CA MET A 31 -0.77 22.49 14.00
C MET A 31 0.21 23.18 14.97
N ARG A 32 -0.19 24.33 15.51
CA ARG A 32 0.42 24.96 16.68
C ARG A 32 -0.28 24.34 17.89
N GLU A 33 0.09 23.10 18.21
CA GLU A 33 -0.14 22.60 19.55
C GLU A 33 1.02 23.10 20.42
N GLY A 34 0.64 23.77 21.49
CA GLY A 34 1.55 24.31 22.48
C GLY A 34 2.48 23.25 23.05
N SER A 35 3.65 23.75 23.42
CA SER A 35 4.50 23.24 24.49
C SER A 35 3.77 22.36 25.51
N LEU A 36 4.06 21.08 25.47
CA LEU A 36 4.45 20.38 26.68
C LEU A 36 5.93 20.06 26.54
N VAL A 37 6.77 21.04 26.86
CA VAL A 37 7.96 20.72 27.64
C VAL A 37 7.49 19.74 28.72
N PRO A 38 8.06 18.54 28.83
CA PRO A 38 7.83 17.77 30.03
C PRO A 38 8.49 18.55 31.16
N THR A 39 7.71 19.39 31.84
CA THR A 39 7.93 19.75 33.24
C THR A 39 7.66 18.51 34.07
N SER A 40 8.38 17.42 33.79
CA SER A 40 8.79 16.53 34.85
C SER A 40 9.99 17.23 35.47
N THR A 41 9.69 18.13 36.43
CA THR A 41 10.46 18.18 37.67
C THR A 41 10.34 16.83 38.35
N MET A 42 10.95 15.83 37.74
CA MET A 42 11.63 14.78 38.43
C MET A 42 13.03 14.91 37.89
N VAL A 43 13.88 15.59 38.65
CA VAL A 43 15.31 15.32 38.62
C VAL A 43 15.41 13.83 38.92
N SER A 44 15.29 12.99 37.90
CA SER A 44 15.74 11.63 37.99
C SER A 44 17.25 11.77 37.89
N SER A 45 17.86 12.05 39.04
CA SER A 45 19.27 11.86 39.34
C SER A 45 19.61 10.37 39.29
N SER A 46 19.09 9.68 38.28
CA SER A 46 19.44 8.31 37.98
C SER A 46 20.77 8.38 37.25
N SER A 47 21.79 7.81 37.90
CA SER A 47 23.12 7.69 37.32
C SER A 47 23.02 7.07 35.91
N PRO A 48 23.93 7.40 34.98
CA PRO A 48 23.96 6.78 33.65
C PRO A 48 23.95 5.24 33.70
N TRP A 49 24.44 4.68 34.80
CA TRP A 49 24.37 3.27 35.15
C TRP A 49 22.96 2.79 35.48
N LEU A 50 22.19 3.51 36.31
CA LEU A 50 20.84 3.09 36.71
C LEU A 50 19.89 2.99 35.51
N LYS A 51 19.97 3.91 34.54
CA LYS A 51 19.19 3.85 33.28
C LYS A 51 19.53 2.62 32.41
N ARG A 52 20.74 2.07 32.56
CA ARG A 52 21.22 0.89 31.83
C ARG A 52 20.77 -0.41 32.48
N VAL A 53 20.62 -0.43 33.81
CA VAL A 53 20.25 -1.61 34.59
C VAL A 53 18.72 -1.75 34.73
N THR A 54 17.98 -0.65 34.81
CA THR A 54 16.50 -0.69 34.86
C THR A 54 15.84 -0.82 33.47
N ASN A 55 16.62 -0.79 32.39
CA ASN A 55 16.13 -1.03 31.03
C ASN A 55 16.77 -2.29 30.40
N PRO A 56 16.55 -3.48 30.98
CA PRO A 56 17.15 -4.72 30.48
C PRO A 56 16.66 -5.10 29.08
N ARG A 57 15.58 -4.48 28.60
CA ARG A 57 15.13 -4.50 27.20
C ARG A 57 14.43 -3.18 26.93
N ALA A 58 15.05 -2.30 26.15
CA ALA A 58 14.24 -1.48 25.27
C ALA A 58 13.58 -2.49 24.32
N THR A 59 12.38 -2.97 24.65
CA THR A 59 11.66 -4.07 23.96
C THR A 59 11.22 -3.68 22.54
N GLY A 60 11.86 -2.67 21.96
CA GLY A 60 11.48 -2.02 20.73
C GLY A 60 12.61 -1.15 20.20
N CYS A 61 12.34 -0.49 19.09
CA CYS A 61 13.34 0.27 18.33
C CYS A 61 13.40 1.76 18.69
N GLY A 62 12.60 2.26 19.63
CA GLY A 62 12.44 3.68 19.92
C GLY A 62 13.70 4.38 20.40
N LEU A 63 14.53 3.69 21.20
CA LEU A 63 15.85 4.20 21.62
C LEU A 63 16.97 3.88 20.61
N LYS A 64 16.75 2.90 19.71
CA LYS A 64 17.73 2.44 18.72
C LYS A 64 17.06 2.16 17.37
N PRO A 65 16.69 3.18 16.58
CA PRO A 65 15.92 2.98 15.34
C PRO A 65 16.64 2.16 14.28
N TRP A 66 17.98 2.19 14.28
CA TRP A 66 18.80 1.44 13.33
C TRP A 66 18.72 -0.08 13.50
N ILE A 67 18.25 -0.57 14.66
CA ILE A 67 18.10 -2.02 14.89
C ILE A 67 17.11 -2.67 13.90
N CYS A 68 16.14 -1.88 13.41
CA CYS A 68 15.19 -2.36 12.40
C CYS A 68 15.85 -2.58 11.04
N ARG A 69 16.99 -1.94 10.75
CA ARG A 69 17.71 -2.08 9.48
C ARG A 69 18.64 -3.30 9.44
N SER A 70 18.62 -4.15 10.48
CA SER A 70 19.37 -5.40 10.51
C SER A 70 19.09 -6.20 9.23
N SER A 71 20.16 -6.53 8.50
CA SER A 71 20.14 -7.27 7.22
C SER A 71 20.01 -8.78 7.43
N GLU A 72 19.42 -9.24 8.53
CA GLU A 72 19.19 -10.66 8.79
C GLU A 72 18.12 -11.19 7.82
N GLY A 73 18.57 -11.68 6.67
CA GLY A 73 17.77 -12.32 5.65
C GLY A 73 18.28 -12.06 4.23
N PHE A 74 18.37 -13.12 3.43
CA PHE A 74 18.60 -13.06 1.98
C PHE A 74 17.27 -13.31 1.26
N PRO A 75 16.81 -12.42 0.36
CA PRO A 75 17.38 -11.13 -0.03
C PRO A 75 17.26 -10.05 1.05
N PRO A 76 18.17 -9.05 1.10
CA PRO A 76 18.10 -7.98 2.08
C PRO A 76 16.81 -7.17 1.87
N ARG A 77 15.83 -7.32 2.77
CA ARG A 77 14.66 -6.43 2.82
C ARG A 77 15.09 -5.09 3.40
N LEU A 78 15.75 -4.29 2.57
CA LEU A 78 16.12 -2.92 2.88
C LEU A 78 14.86 -2.05 2.90
N ARG A 79 14.19 -2.01 4.07
CA ARG A 79 13.47 -0.85 4.65
C ARG A 79 12.45 -1.31 5.71
N LYS A 80 12.93 -1.96 6.77
CA LYS A 80 12.19 -1.94 8.03
C LYS A 80 12.52 -0.64 8.77
N LEU A 81 11.50 0.15 9.09
CA LEU A 81 11.63 1.41 9.80
C LEU A 81 11.06 1.28 11.21
N CYS A 82 11.61 2.06 12.14
CA CYS A 82 11.05 2.13 13.48
C CYS A 82 9.81 3.02 13.48
N CYS A 83 8.62 2.42 13.58
CA CYS A 83 7.36 3.11 13.71
C CYS A 83 6.76 2.82 15.09
N ARG A 84 6.54 3.86 15.92
CA ARG A 84 5.93 3.74 17.26
C ARG A 84 6.57 2.63 18.12
N ASN A 85 7.90 2.66 18.24
CA ASN A 85 8.69 1.68 19.00
C ASN A 85 8.66 0.23 18.46
N ARG A 86 8.17 0.00 17.24
CA ARG A 86 8.17 -1.31 16.57
C ARG A 86 8.83 -1.23 15.19
N CYS A 87 9.50 -2.30 14.77
CA CYS A 87 10.01 -2.40 13.41
C CYS A 87 8.89 -2.79 12.45
N VAL A 88 8.60 -1.92 11.49
CA VAL A 88 7.57 -2.09 10.47
C VAL A 88 8.21 -2.15 9.09
N ASP A 89 7.74 -3.07 8.25
CA ASP A 89 8.18 -3.16 6.86
C ASP A 89 7.42 -2.13 6.02
N VAL A 90 8.10 -1.05 5.64
CA VAL A 90 7.47 0.02 4.87
C VAL A 90 7.34 -0.33 3.38
N LEU A 91 7.82 -1.49 2.93
CA LEU A 91 7.73 -1.89 1.53
C LEU A 91 6.44 -2.65 1.20
N THR A 92 5.81 -3.24 2.22
CA THR A 92 4.66 -4.14 2.06
C THR A 92 3.48 -3.80 2.98
N ASP A 93 3.71 -3.08 4.08
CA ASP A 93 2.63 -2.66 4.97
C ASP A 93 1.78 -1.54 4.35
N VAL A 94 0.51 -1.85 4.06
CA VAL A 94 -0.50 -0.93 3.53
C VAL A 94 -0.70 0.29 4.43
N ASN A 95 -0.44 0.18 5.73
CA ASN A 95 -0.63 1.26 6.69
C ASN A 95 0.61 2.12 6.93
N ASN A 96 1.77 1.70 6.41
CA ASN A 96 3.06 2.35 6.60
C ASN A 96 3.86 2.31 5.30
N CYS A 97 3.21 2.54 4.16
CA CYS A 97 3.80 2.34 2.84
C CYS A 97 4.79 3.47 2.49
N GLY A 98 6.05 3.11 2.28
CA GLY A 98 7.17 4.04 2.04
C GLY A 98 7.68 4.71 3.31
N PHE A 99 6.79 5.10 4.22
CA PHE A 99 7.13 5.70 5.51
C PHE A 99 6.07 5.39 6.59
N CYS A 100 6.44 5.56 7.86
CA CYS A 100 5.51 5.35 8.98
C CYS A 100 4.28 6.26 8.86
N GLY A 101 3.08 5.69 9.02
CA GLY A 101 1.81 6.42 9.02
C GLY A 101 1.25 6.75 7.63
N ILE A 102 1.97 6.47 6.55
CA ILE A 102 1.44 6.60 5.18
C ILE A 102 0.56 5.38 4.90
N ARG A 103 -0.74 5.62 4.74
CA ARG A 103 -1.73 4.58 4.43
C ARG A 103 -2.11 4.67 2.96
N CYS A 104 -2.13 3.53 2.29
CA CYS A 104 -2.69 3.47 0.94
C CYS A 104 -4.21 3.67 0.94
N GLN A 105 -4.73 4.16 -0.18
CA GLN A 105 -6.18 4.31 -0.38
C GLN A 105 -6.88 2.96 -0.33
N PHE A 106 -8.21 2.99 -0.18
CA PHE A 106 -9.02 1.78 -0.25
C PHE A 106 -8.78 1.07 -1.58
N SER A 107 -8.71 -0.27 -1.55
CA SER A 107 -8.36 -1.18 -2.66
C SER A 107 -6.92 -1.12 -3.20
N TRP A 108 -6.07 -0.20 -2.73
CA TRP A 108 -4.67 -0.12 -3.16
C TRP A 108 -3.77 -0.99 -2.27
N GLN A 109 -2.68 -1.50 -2.84
CA GLN A 109 -1.68 -2.29 -2.12
C GLN A 109 -0.36 -1.54 -2.01
N CYS A 110 0.42 -1.83 -0.97
CA CYS A 110 1.78 -1.32 -0.85
C CYS A 110 2.74 -2.22 -1.62
N CYS A 111 3.21 -1.74 -2.77
CA CYS A 111 4.18 -2.44 -3.60
C CYS A 111 5.51 -1.68 -3.58
N ASN A 112 6.50 -2.25 -2.89
CA ASN A 112 7.86 -1.70 -2.80
C ASN A 112 7.92 -0.27 -2.24
N GLY A 113 7.04 0.03 -1.28
CA GLY A 113 6.95 1.34 -0.65
C GLY A 113 6.15 2.38 -1.42
N PHE A 114 5.44 1.96 -2.46
CA PHE A 114 4.49 2.79 -3.20
C PHE A 114 3.10 2.19 -3.13
N CYS A 115 2.11 3.05 -2.93
CA CYS A 115 0.72 2.64 -3.03
C CYS A 115 0.36 2.49 -4.51
N VAL A 116 -0.10 1.30 -4.90
CA VAL A 116 -0.46 0.96 -6.28
C VAL A 116 -1.86 0.38 -6.31
N ASP A 117 -2.68 0.84 -7.25
CA ASP A 117 -3.98 0.21 -7.53
C ASP A 117 -3.80 -1.09 -8.32
N THR A 118 -3.89 -2.21 -7.62
CA THR A 118 -3.74 -3.53 -8.26
C THR A 118 -4.91 -3.90 -9.16
N ASN A 119 -5.99 -3.13 -9.18
CA ASN A 119 -7.16 -3.46 -9.99
C ASN A 119 -7.00 -3.07 -11.46
N VAL A 120 -6.18 -2.06 -11.73
CA VAL A 120 -6.00 -1.48 -13.07
C VAL A 120 -4.54 -1.36 -13.50
N ASN A 121 -3.59 -1.49 -12.57
CA ASN A 121 -2.18 -1.37 -12.90
C ASN A 121 -1.67 -2.60 -13.66
N LEU A 122 -1.18 -2.38 -14.88
CA LEU A 122 -0.68 -3.42 -15.78
C LEU A 122 0.51 -4.22 -15.24
N PHE A 123 1.31 -3.62 -14.35
CA PHE A 123 2.52 -4.21 -13.77
C PHE A 123 2.30 -4.80 -12.37
N HIS A 124 1.13 -4.58 -11.77
CA HIS A 124 0.78 -5.01 -10.42
C HIS A 124 -0.65 -5.57 -10.38
N CYS A 125 -1.09 -6.27 -11.42
CA CYS A 125 -2.48 -6.68 -11.57
C CYS A 125 -2.86 -7.76 -10.56
N GLY A 126 -3.83 -7.49 -9.69
CA GLY A 126 -4.26 -8.39 -8.60
C GLY A 126 -3.27 -8.50 -7.43
N MET A 127 -1.97 -8.43 -7.70
CA MET A 127 -0.91 -8.44 -6.68
C MET A 127 0.34 -7.71 -7.15
N CYS A 128 1.20 -7.32 -6.21
CA CYS A 128 2.46 -6.67 -6.54
C CYS A 128 3.33 -7.51 -7.48
N TRP A 129 3.93 -6.85 -8.48
CA TRP A 129 4.83 -7.46 -9.47
C TRP A 129 4.17 -8.47 -10.42
N ASN A 130 2.83 -8.48 -10.50
CA ASN A 130 2.13 -9.29 -11.48
C ASN A 130 1.85 -8.48 -12.75
N ARG A 131 2.68 -8.70 -13.78
CA ARG A 131 2.53 -8.05 -15.08
C ARG A 131 1.60 -8.86 -15.97
N CYS A 132 0.61 -8.18 -16.56
CA CYS A 132 -0.24 -8.80 -17.57
C CYS A 132 0.50 -9.09 -18.88
N PRO A 133 0.15 -10.17 -19.61
CA PRO A 133 0.75 -10.47 -20.91
C PRO A 133 0.52 -9.34 -21.91
N PHE A 134 1.41 -9.22 -22.90
CA PHE A 134 1.33 -8.18 -23.91
C PHE A 134 -0.03 -8.19 -24.62
N GLY A 135 -0.62 -7.00 -24.77
CA GLY A 135 -1.93 -6.82 -25.39
C GLY A 135 -3.11 -7.01 -24.44
N SER A 136 -2.87 -7.45 -23.21
CA SER A 136 -3.94 -7.57 -22.21
C SER A 136 -3.97 -6.42 -21.20
N PHE A 137 -5.17 -6.00 -20.81
CA PHE A 137 -5.45 -5.00 -19.80
C PHE A 137 -5.68 -5.65 -18.43
N CYS A 138 -5.32 -4.92 -17.38
CA CYS A 138 -5.68 -5.28 -16.02
C CYS A 138 -7.04 -4.66 -15.68
N MET A 139 -8.03 -5.46 -15.36
CA MET A 139 -9.35 -4.98 -14.92
C MET A 139 -9.82 -5.81 -13.73
N TYR A 140 -10.28 -5.14 -12.68
CA TYR A 140 -10.70 -5.77 -11.41
C TYR A 140 -9.64 -6.72 -10.80
N GLY A 141 -8.36 -6.46 -11.08
CA GLY A 141 -7.24 -7.27 -10.60
C GLY A 141 -7.01 -8.56 -11.39
N LEU A 142 -7.61 -8.68 -12.58
CA LEU A 142 -7.48 -9.81 -13.49
C LEU A 142 -6.98 -9.33 -14.86
N CYS A 143 -5.97 -10.00 -15.40
CA CYS A 143 -5.51 -9.77 -16.76
C CYS A 143 -6.52 -10.36 -17.76
N GLY A 144 -6.94 -9.59 -18.76
CA GLY A 144 -7.83 -10.07 -19.83
C GLY A 144 -9.30 -10.26 -19.44
N TYR A 145 -9.74 -9.72 -18.30
CA TYR A 145 -11.12 -9.94 -17.79
C TYR A 145 -12.23 -9.49 -18.76
N ALA A 146 -11.99 -8.47 -19.57
CA ALA A 146 -12.97 -7.91 -20.50
C ALA A 146 -12.51 -7.91 -21.96
N GLU A 147 -11.47 -8.69 -22.30
CA GLU A 147 -10.99 -8.79 -23.67
C GLU A 147 -11.90 -9.69 -24.51
N PRO A 148 -12.25 -9.28 -25.75
CA PRO A 148 -12.79 -10.22 -26.71
C PRO A 148 -11.74 -11.30 -26.91
N LEU A 149 -12.16 -12.57 -26.77
CA LEU A 149 -11.29 -13.72 -27.00
C LEU A 149 -10.53 -13.49 -28.32
N PRO A 150 -9.19 -13.71 -28.35
CA PRO A 150 -8.47 -13.66 -29.61
C PRO A 150 -9.18 -14.56 -30.63
N PRO A 151 -9.24 -14.19 -31.92
CA PRO A 151 -9.86 -15.02 -32.94
C PRO A 151 -9.26 -16.42 -32.84
N VAL A 152 -10.09 -17.40 -32.52
CA VAL A 152 -9.67 -18.78 -32.23
C VAL A 152 -8.91 -19.29 -33.46
N PRO A 153 -7.58 -19.52 -33.38
CA PRO A 153 -6.86 -20.02 -34.54
C PRO A 153 -7.13 -21.52 -34.63
N PHE A 154 -7.93 -21.91 -35.64
CA PHE A 154 -8.16 -23.30 -36.07
C PHE A 154 -8.98 -24.17 -35.08
N PRO A 155 -9.65 -25.25 -35.56
CA PRO A 155 -10.82 -25.81 -34.90
C PRO A 155 -10.46 -26.41 -33.55
N LEU A 156 -11.33 -26.18 -32.55
CA LEU A 156 -11.25 -26.88 -31.27
C LEU A 156 -11.08 -28.39 -31.54
N PRO A 157 -10.15 -29.09 -30.86
CA PRO A 157 -10.09 -30.54 -30.93
C PRO A 157 -11.50 -31.09 -30.71
N GLN A 158 -11.93 -32.00 -31.58
CA GLN A 158 -13.26 -32.60 -31.51
C GLN A 158 -13.49 -33.05 -30.07
N LYS A 159 -14.60 -32.57 -29.49
CA LYS A 159 -15.01 -32.86 -28.12
C LYS A 159 -14.93 -34.38 -27.95
N LEU A 160 -14.02 -34.86 -27.09
CA LEU A 160 -13.89 -36.29 -26.81
C LEU A 160 -15.29 -36.80 -26.39
N PRO A 161 -15.76 -37.95 -26.89
CA PRO A 161 -17.05 -38.49 -26.50
C PRO A 161 -17.20 -38.45 -24.98
N ARG A 162 -18.31 -37.90 -24.50
CA ARG A 162 -18.59 -37.87 -23.06
C ARG A 162 -18.59 -39.33 -22.58
N PRO A 163 -17.81 -39.70 -21.54
CA PRO A 163 -17.85 -41.05 -21.01
C PRO A 163 -19.28 -41.40 -20.60
N PRO A 164 -19.70 -42.67 -20.79
CA PRO A 164 -21.03 -43.10 -20.40
C PRO A 164 -21.24 -42.88 -18.90
N PHE A 165 -22.39 -42.33 -18.55
CA PHE A 165 -22.88 -42.33 -17.18
C PHE A 165 -23.68 -43.63 -16.94
N PRO A 166 -23.51 -44.30 -15.80
CA PRO A 166 -22.64 -43.97 -14.66
C PRO A 166 -21.16 -44.27 -14.94
N PHE A 167 -20.26 -43.48 -14.33
CA PHE A 167 -18.83 -43.74 -14.41
C PHE A 167 -18.51 -45.16 -13.86
N PRO A 168 -17.65 -45.94 -14.54
CA PRO A 168 -17.24 -47.23 -14.02
C PRO A 168 -16.54 -47.04 -12.67
N PRO A 169 -16.76 -47.94 -11.69
CA PRO A 169 -16.10 -47.87 -10.39
C PRO A 169 -14.59 -47.92 -10.55
N ARG A 170 -13.90 -47.05 -9.83
CA ARG A 170 -12.44 -46.95 -9.86
C ARG A 170 -11.86 -48.22 -9.23
N THR A 171 -11.40 -49.17 -10.04
CA THR A 171 -10.68 -50.34 -9.53
C THR A 171 -9.31 -49.88 -9.05
N HIS A 172 -9.12 -49.78 -7.74
CA HIS A 172 -7.79 -49.63 -7.18
C HIS A 172 -7.00 -50.92 -7.46
N PRO A 173 -5.76 -50.84 -7.96
CA PRO A 173 -4.92 -52.02 -8.06
C PRO A 173 -4.73 -52.62 -6.66
N ALA A 174 -4.94 -53.93 -6.55
CA ALA A 174 -4.58 -54.67 -5.34
C ALA A 174 -3.08 -54.48 -5.12
N THR A 175 -2.73 -53.81 -4.02
CA THR A 175 -1.34 -53.72 -3.58
C THR A 175 -0.85 -55.13 -3.25
N PRO A 176 0.29 -55.57 -3.83
CA PRO A 176 0.91 -56.85 -3.49
C PRO A 176 1.47 -56.85 -2.05
#